data_AF-A0A8S3X7Q6-F1
#
_entry.id   AF-A0A8S3X7Q6-F1
#
_cell.length_a   1.000
_cell.length_b   1.000
_cell.length_c   1.000
_cell.angle_alpha   90.00
_cell.angle_beta   90.00
_cell.angle_gamma   90.00
#
_symmetry.space_group_name_H-M   'P 1'
#
loop_
_entity.id
_entity.type
_entity.pdbx_description
1 polymer ?
#
loop_
_entity_poly.entity_id
_entity_poly.type
_entity_poly.pdbx_seq_one_letter_code
_entity_poly.pdbx_strand_id
1 'polypeptide(L)'
;MMAFAGTNINLFQPDITQKLTERIDDLKQKIAAWGKRIRRFSEMSRRFNQNRLFQSDQKRLYKTLERPEVCGACPGPDQADTIAFWRGLWSEPVNHSEGPWTEVVASQSASVTPMDPVTITPKDVAEAVLFFC
;
A
#
# COMPACT_ATOMS: atom_id res chain seq x y z
N MET A 1 -34.98 -11.05 -41.06
CA MET A 1 -35.98 -10.33 -40.24
C MET A 1 -36.42 -11.26 -39.12
N MET A 2 -35.96 -11.03 -37.89
CA MET A 2 -36.59 -11.64 -36.71
C MET A 2 -36.82 -10.53 -35.70
N ALA A 3 -38.00 -9.92 -35.78
CA ALA A 3 -38.56 -9.16 -34.68
C ALA A 3 -39.23 -10.16 -33.73
N PHE A 4 -39.00 -10.04 -32.42
CA PHE A 4 -39.76 -10.80 -31.42
C PHE A 4 -41.25 -10.49 -31.61
N ALA A 5 -42.04 -11.53 -31.92
CA ALA A 5 -43.46 -11.40 -32.19
C ALA A 5 -44.17 -10.85 -30.94
N GLY A 6 -44.72 -9.64 -31.04
CA GLY A 6 -45.54 -9.02 -29.98
C GLY A 6 -45.22 -7.57 -29.67
N THR A 7 -44.06 -7.05 -30.08
CA THR A 7 -43.72 -5.62 -29.89
C THR A 7 -43.18 -5.04 -31.19
N ASN A 8 -43.90 -4.07 -31.77
CA ASN A 8 -43.47 -3.26 -32.92
C ASN A 8 -42.33 -2.30 -32.53
N ILE A 9 -41.23 -2.83 -32.00
CA ILE A 9 -40.06 -2.03 -31.61
C ILE A 9 -39.00 -2.25 -32.70
N ASN A 10 -38.76 -1.20 -33.48
CA ASN A 10 -37.76 -1.23 -34.53
C ASN A 10 -36.40 -0.79 -33.93
N LEU A 11 -35.55 -1.77 -33.63
CA LEU A 11 -34.23 -1.56 -33.01
C LEU A 11 -33.25 -0.77 -33.89
N PHE A 12 -33.62 -0.40 -35.11
CA PHE A 12 -32.82 0.44 -36.02
C PHE A 12 -33.18 1.93 -35.95
N GLN A 13 -34.15 2.33 -35.13
CA GLN A 13 -34.39 3.75 -34.87
C GLN A 13 -33.28 4.32 -33.97
N PRO A 14 -32.61 5.40 -34.39
CA PRO A 14 -31.45 5.94 -33.68
C PRO A 14 -31.77 6.37 -32.24
N ASP A 15 -32.97 6.90 -31.99
CA ASP A 15 -33.45 7.28 -30.65
C ASP A 15 -33.61 6.07 -29.71
N ILE A 16 -34.09 4.94 -30.23
CA ILE A 16 -34.25 3.69 -29.44
C ILE A 16 -32.87 3.10 -29.12
N THR A 17 -31.95 3.08 -30.08
CA THR A 17 -30.58 2.61 -29.84
C THR A 17 -29.84 3.48 -28.84
N GLN A 18 -29.99 4.81 -28.92
CA GLN A 18 -29.35 5.74 -28.00
C GLN A 18 -29.86 5.55 -26.56
N LYS A 19 -31.18 5.49 -26.37
CA LYS A 19 -31.79 5.22 -25.05
C LYS A 19 -31.35 3.88 -24.48
N LEU A 20 -31.18 2.86 -25.32
CA LEU A 20 -30.68 1.56 -24.90
C LEU A 20 -29.21 1.65 -24.46
N THR A 21 -28.36 2.35 -25.20
CA THR A 21 -26.96 2.55 -24.82
C THR A 21 -26.80 3.33 -23.53
N GLU A 22 -27.57 4.42 -23.36
CA GLU A 22 -27.58 5.20 -22.13
C GLU A 22 -28.01 4.33 -20.93
N ARG A 23 -29.05 3.51 -21.11
CA ARG A 23 -29.50 2.60 -20.06
C ARG A 23 -28.46 1.53 -19.70
N ILE A 24 -27.75 1.01 -20.70
CA ILE A 24 -26.66 0.05 -20.47
C ILE A 24 -25.52 0.71 -19.69
N ASP A 25 -25.14 1.92 -20.06
CA ASP A 25 -24.05 2.64 -19.42
C ASP A 25 -24.41 3.07 -17.99
N ASP A 26 -25.64 3.50 -17.74
CA ASP A 26 -26.18 3.71 -16.39
C ASP A 26 -26.04 2.47 -15.51
N LEU A 27 -26.39 1.29 -16.06
CA LEU A 27 -26.30 0.03 -15.33
C LEU A 27 -24.85 -0.35 -15.06
N LYS A 28 -23.94 -0.20 -16.04
CA LYS A 28 -22.50 -0.41 -15.85
C LYS A 28 -21.94 0.51 -14.78
N GLN A 29 -22.28 1.79 -14.81
CA GLN A 29 -21.85 2.76 -13.81
C GLN A 29 -22.32 2.39 -12.41
N LYS A 30 -23.59 1.98 -12.27
CA LYS A 30 -24.13 1.48 -11.00
C LYS A 30 -23.36 0.27 -10.50
N ILE A 31 -23.18 -0.76 -11.34
CA ILE A 31 -22.43 -1.97 -10.97
C ILE A 31 -21.01 -1.61 -10.52
N ALA A 32 -20.32 -0.74 -11.26
CA ALA A 32 -18.99 -0.27 -10.91
C ALA A 32 -18.96 0.47 -9.56
N ALA A 33 -19.93 1.34 -9.31
CA ALA A 33 -20.05 2.07 -8.04
C ALA A 33 -20.29 1.11 -6.85
N TRP A 34 -21.18 0.13 -7.01
CA TRP A 34 -21.43 -0.91 -6.01
C TRP A 34 -20.19 -1.76 -5.76
N GLY A 35 -19.49 -2.19 -6.82
CA GLY A 35 -18.24 -2.94 -6.71
C GLY A 35 -17.16 -2.17 -5.94
N LYS A 36 -16.98 -0.88 -6.24
CA LYS A 36 -16.07 0.00 -5.49
C LYS A 36 -16.47 0.11 -4.02
N ARG A 37 -17.76 0.24 -3.73
CA ARG A 37 -18.26 0.33 -2.35
C ARG A 37 -17.99 -0.94 -1.55
N ILE A 38 -18.25 -2.10 -2.14
CA ILE A 38 -17.95 -3.41 -1.53
C ILE A 38 -16.44 -3.54 -1.25
N ARG A 39 -15.61 -3.22 -2.24
CA ARG A 39 -14.15 -3.24 -2.10
C ARG A 39 -13.67 -2.32 -0.98
N ARG A 40 -14.20 -1.09 -0.90
CA ARG A 40 -13.85 -0.16 0.18
C ARG A 40 -14.20 -0.73 1.56
N PHE A 41 -15.38 -1.32 1.70
CA PHE A 41 -15.78 -1.91 2.98
C PHE A 41 -14.94 -3.13 3.35
N SER A 42 -14.61 -4.00 2.38
CA SER A 42 -13.75 -5.16 2.66
C SER A 42 -12.34 -4.72 3.06
N GLU A 43 -11.76 -3.73 2.38
CA GLU A 43 -10.46 -3.15 2.73
C GLU A 43 -10.49 -2.48 4.10
N MET A 44 -11.55 -1.72 4.42
CA MET A 44 -11.71 -1.07 5.72
C MET A 44 -11.77 -2.09 6.85
N SER A 45 -12.63 -3.10 6.72
CA SER A 45 -12.75 -4.18 7.70
C SER A 45 -11.45 -4.96 7.86
N ARG A 46 -10.74 -5.23 6.75
CA ARG A 46 -9.42 -5.88 6.79
C ARG A 46 -8.42 -5.04 7.57
N ARG A 47 -8.27 -3.74 7.26
CA ARG A 47 -7.34 -2.84 7.95
C ARG A 47 -7.68 -2.72 9.43
N PHE A 48 -8.96 -2.58 9.77
CA PHE A 48 -9.40 -2.54 11.16
C PHE A 48 -8.99 -3.80 11.93
N ASN A 49 -9.26 -4.98 11.38
CA ASN A 49 -8.88 -6.25 12.00
C ASN A 49 -7.37 -6.41 12.12
N GLN A 50 -6.61 -6.06 11.07
CA GLN A 50 -5.14 -6.12 11.08
C GLN A 50 -4.54 -5.17 12.11
N ASN A 51 -5.04 -3.93 12.19
CA ASN A 51 -4.58 -2.95 13.17
C ASN A 51 -4.91 -3.37 14.60
N ARG A 52 -6.11 -3.90 14.83
CA ARG A 52 -6.49 -4.44 16.14
C ARG A 52 -5.58 -5.59 16.53
N LEU A 53 -5.30 -6.49 15.59
CA LEU A 53 -4.39 -7.62 15.81
C LEU A 53 -2.95 -7.14 16.05
N PHE A 54 -2.48 -6.11 15.35
CA PHE A 54 -1.18 -5.49 15.61
C PHE A 54 -1.08 -4.98 17.05
N GLN A 55 -2.12 -4.30 17.55
CA GLN A 55 -2.11 -3.75 18.90
C GLN A 55 -2.19 -4.85 19.98
N SER A 56 -2.94 -5.93 19.75
CA SER A 56 -3.12 -7.00 20.75
C SER A 56 -2.07 -8.12 20.67
N ASP A 57 -1.68 -8.52 19.46
CA ASP A 57 -0.82 -9.69 19.20
C ASP A 57 -0.11 -9.56 17.84
N GLN A 58 1.00 -8.82 17.84
CA GLN A 58 1.83 -8.60 16.66
C GLN A 58 2.32 -9.91 16.03
N LYS A 59 2.71 -10.89 16.85
CA LYS A 59 3.23 -12.18 16.36
C LYS A 59 2.21 -12.89 15.49
N ARG A 60 0.95 -12.90 15.91
CA ARG A 60 -0.13 -13.51 15.14
C ARG A 60 -0.45 -12.76 13.85
N LEU A 61 -0.33 -11.43 13.83
CA LEU A 61 -0.44 -10.66 12.59
C LEU A 61 0.64 -11.08 11.59
N TYR A 62 1.91 -11.08 12.01
CA TYR A 62 3.02 -11.42 11.12
C TYR A 62 2.91 -12.86 10.60
N LYS A 63 2.57 -13.84 11.45
CA LYS A 63 2.28 -15.21 10.98
C LYS A 63 1.17 -15.29 9.92
N THR A 64 0.15 -14.45 10.05
CA THR A 64 -0.96 -14.37 9.07
C THR A 64 -0.49 -13.74 7.75
N LEU A 65 0.45 -12.79 7.80
CA LEU A 65 1.02 -12.13 6.64
C LEU A 65 2.06 -12.99 5.91
N GLU A 66 2.87 -13.72 6.66
CA GLU A 66 3.94 -14.60 6.18
C GLU A 66 3.40 -15.77 5.35
N ARG A 67 2.10 -16.12 5.49
CA ARG A 67 1.46 -17.24 4.79
C ARG A 67 2.37 -18.48 4.81
N PRO A 68 2.61 -19.09 5.99
CA PRO A 68 3.55 -20.21 6.14
C PRO A 68 3.21 -21.43 5.27
N GLU A 69 2.02 -21.49 4.68
CA GLU A 69 1.61 -22.51 3.72
C GLU A 69 2.22 -22.31 2.32
N VAL A 70 2.68 -21.09 2.01
CA VAL A 70 3.39 -20.70 0.78
C VAL A 70 4.90 -20.65 1.01
N CYS A 71 5.32 -20.19 2.19
CA CYS A 71 6.70 -20.28 2.65
C CYS A 71 6.94 -21.65 3.28
N GLY A 72 7.15 -22.67 2.45
CA GLY A 72 7.67 -23.96 2.91
C GLY A 72 8.95 -23.79 3.74
N ALA A 73 9.42 -24.86 4.37
CA ALA A 73 10.65 -24.90 5.16
C ALA A 73 11.89 -24.56 4.31
N CYS A 74 12.04 -23.29 3.96
CA CYS A 74 13.26 -22.76 3.38
C CYS A 74 14.27 -22.74 4.52
N PRO A 75 15.42 -23.43 4.39
CA PRO A 75 16.51 -23.22 5.33
C PRO A 75 16.82 -21.72 5.37
N GLY A 76 17.01 -21.19 6.59
CA GLY A 76 17.37 -19.78 6.75
C GLY A 76 18.61 -19.43 5.92
N PRO A 77 18.76 -18.16 5.50
CA PRO A 77 19.92 -17.74 4.74
C PRO A 77 21.20 -18.03 5.52
N ASP A 78 22.27 -18.37 4.80
CA ASP A 78 23.57 -18.62 5.43
C ASP A 78 24.06 -17.37 6.16
N GLN A 79 24.80 -17.59 7.26
CA GLN A 79 25.30 -16.50 8.09
C GLN A 79 26.30 -15.63 7.32
N ALA A 80 27.18 -16.25 6.51
CA ALA A 80 28.16 -15.52 5.73
C ALA A 80 27.48 -14.64 4.67
N ASP A 81 26.47 -15.19 3.98
CA ASP A 81 25.68 -14.46 2.98
C ASP A 81 24.94 -13.27 3.60
N THR A 82 24.37 -13.44 4.79
CA THR A 82 23.67 -12.38 5.50
C THR A 82 24.64 -11.26 5.89
N ILE A 83 25.81 -11.59 6.41
CA ILE A 83 26.84 -10.62 6.79
C ILE A 83 27.37 -9.89 5.55
N ALA A 84 27.63 -10.61 4.45
CA ALA A 84 28.11 -10.02 3.20
C ALA A 84 27.09 -9.05 2.62
N PHE A 85 25.80 -9.41 2.63
CA PHE A 85 24.71 -8.55 2.17
C PHE A 85 24.65 -7.22 2.96
N TRP A 86 24.56 -7.29 4.29
CA TRP A 86 24.47 -6.09 5.13
C TRP A 86 25.74 -5.26 5.09
N ARG A 87 26.91 -5.91 5.01
CA ARG A 87 28.19 -5.22 4.84
C ARG A 87 28.18 -4.45 3.53
N GLY A 88 27.86 -5.09 2.40
CA GLY A 88 27.82 -4.45 1.08
C GLY A 88 26.86 -3.25 1.04
N LEU A 89 25.69 -3.37 1.67
CA LEU A 89 24.70 -2.29 1.76
C LEU A 89 25.22 -1.05 2.50
N TRP A 90 26.07 -1.23 3.51
CA TRP A 90 26.58 -0.13 4.35
C TRP A 90 28.00 0.33 4.01
N SER A 91 28.81 -0.53 3.38
CA SER A 91 30.21 -0.22 3.07
C SER A 91 30.37 0.58 1.78
N GLU A 92 29.43 0.45 0.84
CA GLU A 92 29.50 1.14 -0.43
C GLU A 92 28.57 2.37 -0.42
N PRO A 93 29.12 3.60 -0.50
CA PRO A 93 28.29 4.78 -0.64
C PRO A 93 27.63 4.75 -2.02
N VAL A 94 26.32 4.48 -2.05
CA VAL A 94 25.51 4.53 -3.27
C VAL A 94 24.92 5.93 -3.41
N ASN A 95 25.13 6.56 -4.56
CA ASN A 95 24.40 7.77 -4.91
C ASN A 95 22.99 7.38 -5.36
N HIS A 96 22.00 7.62 -4.50
CA HIS A 96 20.61 7.45 -4.88
C HIS A 96 20.14 8.65 -5.72
N SER A 97 19.43 8.38 -6.81
CA SER A 97 18.71 9.43 -7.52
C SER A 97 17.53 9.84 -6.65
N GLU A 98 17.61 11.01 -6.03
CA GLU A 98 16.51 11.54 -5.23
C GLU A 98 15.26 11.69 -6.10
N GLY A 99 14.11 11.26 -5.56
CA GLY A 99 12.84 11.39 -6.27
C GLY A 99 12.36 12.84 -6.28
N PRO A 100 11.48 13.24 -7.23
CA PRO A 100 10.95 14.61 -7.31
C PRO A 100 10.25 15.11 -6.03
N TRP A 101 9.83 14.18 -5.17
CA TRP A 101 9.20 14.50 -3.88
C TRP A 101 10.16 15.16 -2.88
N THR A 102 11.47 14.96 -3.02
CA THR A 102 12.48 15.57 -2.13
C THR A 102 12.53 17.09 -2.30
N GLU A 103 12.42 17.57 -3.53
CA GLU A 103 12.33 19.01 -3.85
C GLU A 103 11.06 19.63 -3.24
N VAL A 104 9.95 18.89 -3.31
CA VAL A 104 8.68 19.31 -2.69
C VAL A 104 8.86 19.43 -1.17
N VAL A 105 9.43 18.42 -0.52
CA VAL A 105 9.68 18.45 0.93
C VAL A 105 10.63 19.58 1.30
N ALA A 106 11.72 19.78 0.56
CA ALA A 106 12.67 20.87 0.78
C ALA A 106 12.01 22.25 0.66
N SER A 107 11.11 22.43 -0.32
CA SER A 107 10.35 23.67 -0.47
C SER A 107 9.39 23.91 0.70
N GLN A 108 8.77 22.86 1.22
CA GLN A 108 7.85 22.93 2.37
C GLN A 108 8.59 23.19 3.68
N SER A 109 9.81 22.66 3.81
CA SER A 109 10.64 22.81 5.01
C SER A 109 11.53 24.06 4.98
N ALA A 110 11.57 24.82 3.88
CA ALA A 110 12.39 26.02 3.75
C ALA A 110 12.10 27.10 4.81
N SER A 111 10.88 27.14 5.34
CA SER A 111 10.48 28.07 6.41
C SER A 111 10.74 27.52 7.83
N VAL A 112 11.18 26.27 7.96
CA VAL A 112 11.45 25.64 9.26
C VAL A 112 12.86 26.00 9.69
N THR A 113 13.00 26.54 10.89
CA THR A 113 14.31 26.83 11.48
C THR A 113 15.09 25.52 11.66
N PRO A 114 16.33 25.42 11.17
CA PRO A 114 17.18 24.27 11.41
C PRO A 114 17.36 24.03 12.91
N MET A 115 17.37 22.76 13.31
CA MET A 115 17.71 22.40 14.69
C MET A 115 19.18 22.78 14.95
N ASP A 116 19.43 23.33 16.13
CA ASP A 116 20.79 23.66 16.55
C ASP A 116 21.69 22.41 16.54
N PRO A 117 22.99 22.54 16.17
CA PRO A 117 23.90 21.42 16.11
C PRO A 117 24.07 20.80 17.50
N VAL A 118 23.63 19.54 17.64
CA VAL A 118 23.81 18.75 18.87
C VAL A 118 25.19 18.09 18.81
N THR A 119 26.07 18.46 19.74
CA THR A 119 27.37 17.79 19.90
C THR A 119 27.20 16.63 20.88
N ILE A 120 27.21 15.40 20.37
CA ILE A 120 27.13 14.20 21.21
C ILE A 120 28.50 13.96 21.86
N THR A 121 28.53 13.97 23.18
CA THR A 121 29.72 13.72 23.99
C THR A 121 29.77 12.27 24.47
N PRO A 122 30.95 11.76 24.88
CA PRO A 122 31.08 10.41 25.43
C PRO A 122 30.18 10.16 26.65
N LYS A 123 29.83 11.22 27.39
CA LYS A 123 28.92 11.16 28.54
C LYS A 123 27.49 10.82 28.11
N ASP A 124 27.02 11.41 27.01
CA ASP A 124 25.67 11.16 26.48
C ASP A 124 25.50 9.70 26.05
N VAL A 125 26.57 9.11 25.49
CA VAL A 125 26.62 7.68 25.13
C VAL A 125 26.59 6.80 26.38
N ALA A 126 27.34 7.15 27.41
CA ALA A 126 27.36 6.39 28.66
C ALA A 126 26.00 6.43 29.39
N GLU A 127 25.35 7.60 29.44
CA GLU A 127 24.01 7.73 30.02
C GLU A 127 22.95 6.94 29.26
N ALA A 128 23.00 6.95 27.93
CA ALA A 128 22.09 6.16 27.11
C ALA A 128 22.24 4.66 27.36
N VAL A 129 23.48 4.16 27.44
CA VAL A 129 23.73 2.72 27.71
C VAL A 129 23.29 2.32 29.11
N LEU A 130 23.45 3.19 30.12
CA LEU A 130 22.98 2.94 31.49
C LEU A 130 21.44 2.92 31.60
N PHE A 131 20.72 3.61 30.71
CA PHE A 131 19.24 3.62 30.72
C PHE A 131 18.61 2.32 30.17
N PHE A 132 19.39 1.49 29.49
CA PHE A 132 18.95 0.21 28.91
C PHE A 132 19.41 -1.03 29.70
N CYS A 133 20.07 -0.85 30.84
CA CYS A 133 20.37 -1.92 31.82
C CYS A 133 19.51 -1.77 33.07
#